data_AF-A0AB37Q216-F1
#
_entry.id   AF-A0AB37Q216-F1
#
_cell.length_a   1.000
_cell.length_b   1.000
_cell.length_c   1.000
_cell.angle_alpha   90.00
_cell.angle_beta   90.00
_cell.angle_gamma   90.00
#
_symmetry.space_group_name_H-M   'P 1'
#
loop_
_entity.id
_entity.type
_entity.pdbx_description
1 polymer ?
#
loop_
_entity_poly.entity_id
_entity_poly.type
_entity_poly.pdbx_seq_one_letter_code
_entity_poly.pdbx_strand_id
1 'polypeptide(L)'
;MNSSNVSLRSVALFLVAGAFVTGCAEQPKTLYQWGSYQPEVYEYFKNEGESKEAQVAKLEEDLQKIRAANATPPPGYHAQLGMLYGSLGKDDQMVQELRTEKTLFPESATYMDFLLKNAHAGVAK
;
A
#
# COMPACT_ATOMS: atom_id res chain seq x y z
N MET A 1 -42.17 7.02 51.00
CA MET A 1 -42.06 5.71 50.34
C MET A 1 -42.82 5.80 49.02
N ASN A 2 -42.17 6.25 47.94
CA ASN A 2 -41.49 5.46 46.89
C ASN A 2 -42.45 4.57 46.07
N SER A 3 -43.07 5.14 45.03
CA SER A 3 -43.87 4.42 44.03
C SER A 3 -42.97 3.98 42.88
N SER A 4 -42.33 2.84 43.01
CA SER A 4 -41.52 2.21 41.94
C SER A 4 -42.37 1.16 41.21
N ASN A 5 -43.15 1.60 40.22
CA ASN A 5 -43.87 0.70 39.30
C ASN A 5 -43.73 1.20 37.85
N VAL A 6 -42.52 1.62 37.45
CA VAL A 6 -42.20 1.75 36.03
C VAL A 6 -42.05 0.33 35.49
N SER A 7 -43.11 -0.09 34.81
CA SER A 7 -43.39 -1.42 34.28
C SER A 7 -42.16 -2.12 33.69
N LEU A 8 -41.73 -3.18 34.39
CA LEU A 8 -40.71 -4.14 33.96
C LEU A 8 -40.99 -4.73 32.56
N ARG A 9 -42.26 -4.67 32.10
CA ARG A 9 -42.69 -5.11 30.77
C ARG A 9 -42.22 -4.19 29.64
N SER A 10 -42.08 -2.89 29.89
CA SER A 10 -41.63 -1.92 28.88
C SER A 10 -40.12 -2.00 28.63
N VAL A 11 -39.34 -2.45 29.63
CA VAL A 11 -37.90 -2.64 29.51
C VAL A 11 -37.57 -3.90 28.69
N ALA A 12 -38.38 -4.95 28.80
CA ALA A 12 -38.20 -6.20 28.06
C ALA A 12 -38.40 -6.01 26.53
N LEU A 13 -39.30 -5.11 26.12
CA LEU A 13 -39.58 -4.87 24.69
C LEU A 13 -38.43 -4.11 23.99
N PHE A 14 -37.71 -3.25 24.70
CA PHE A 14 -36.56 -2.52 24.17
C PHE A 14 -35.29 -3.38 24.06
N LEU A 15 -35.14 -4.40 24.91
CA LEU A 15 -33.97 -5.29 24.90
C LEU A 15 -33.96 -6.29 23.72
N VAL A 16 -35.12 -6.66 23.19
CA VAL A 16 -35.23 -7.60 22.06
C VAL A 16 -35.00 -6.90 20.70
N ALA A 17 -35.27 -5.60 20.60
CA ALA A 17 -35.11 -4.84 19.35
C ALA A 17 -33.66 -4.47 19.00
N GLY A 18 -32.73 -4.53 19.96
CA GLY A 18 -31.32 -4.17 19.75
C GLY A 18 -30.43 -5.31 19.21
N ALA A 19 -30.92 -6.55 19.20
CA ALA A 19 -30.08 -7.73 18.90
C ALA A 19 -29.82 -7.97 17.40
N PHE A 20 -30.44 -7.20 16.50
CA PHE A 20 -30.38 -7.45 15.05
C PHE A 20 -29.47 -6.50 14.23
N VAL A 21 -28.69 -5.61 14.87
CA VAL A 21 -27.76 -4.71 14.15
C VAL A 21 -26.30 -5.05 14.47
N THR A 22 -25.90 -6.30 14.26
CA THR A 22 -24.48 -6.68 14.19
C THR A 22 -24.20 -7.36 12.85
N GLY A 23 -24.44 -6.63 11.76
CA GLY A 23 -23.85 -7.00 10.48
C GLY A 23 -22.35 -6.74 10.55
N CYS A 24 -21.53 -7.78 10.70
CA CYS A 24 -20.11 -7.69 10.37
C CYS A 24 -20.01 -7.43 8.86
N ALA A 25 -19.96 -6.17 8.46
CA ALA A 25 -19.57 -5.81 7.12
C ALA A 25 -18.06 -6.08 7.01
N GLU A 26 -17.69 -7.24 6.48
CA GLU A 26 -16.30 -7.48 6.07
C GLU A 26 -15.90 -6.39 5.09
N GLN A 27 -14.81 -5.68 5.39
CA GLN A 27 -14.26 -4.67 4.49
C GLN A 27 -13.99 -5.33 3.13
N PRO A 28 -14.44 -4.74 2.01
CA PRO A 28 -14.18 -5.28 0.69
C PRO A 28 -12.67 -5.50 0.54
N LYS A 29 -12.27 -6.73 0.22
CA LYS A 29 -10.86 -7.04 -0.04
C LYS A 29 -10.39 -6.16 -1.20
N THR A 30 -9.47 -5.25 -0.90
CA THR A 30 -8.91 -4.36 -1.92
C THR A 30 -8.04 -5.18 -2.88
N LEU A 31 -8.06 -4.80 -4.16
CA LEU A 31 -7.23 -5.45 -5.18
C LEU A 31 -5.73 -5.30 -4.87
N TYR A 32 -5.35 -4.16 -4.30
CA TYR A 32 -3.97 -3.83 -3.94
C TYR A 32 -3.85 -3.46 -2.47
N GLN A 33 -2.70 -3.77 -1.89
CA GLN A 33 -2.29 -3.31 -0.56
C GLN A 33 -1.32 -2.16 -0.71
N TRP A 34 -1.74 -0.97 -0.28
CA TRP A 34 -1.02 0.28 -0.54
C TRP A 34 0.08 0.58 0.48
N GLY A 35 -0.07 0.14 1.74
CA GLY A 35 0.86 0.49 2.81
C GLY A 35 1.09 2.01 2.87
N SER A 36 2.36 2.40 2.99
CA SER A 36 2.85 3.78 2.94
C SER A 36 3.14 4.31 1.52
N TYR A 37 2.81 3.56 0.45
CA TYR A 37 3.20 3.96 -0.91
C TYR A 37 2.80 5.39 -1.29
N GLN A 38 1.53 5.75 -1.07
CA GLN A 38 1.00 7.05 -1.47
C GLN A 38 1.68 8.23 -0.76
N PRO A 39 1.83 8.24 0.58
CA PRO A 39 2.56 9.32 1.24
C PRO A 39 4.03 9.37 0.83
N GLU A 40 4.70 8.23 0.63
CA GLU A 40 6.10 8.21 0.22
C GLU A 40 6.30 8.81 -1.19
N VAL A 41 5.44 8.45 -2.16
CA VAL A 41 5.47 9.08 -3.49
C VAL A 41 5.21 10.59 -3.40
N TYR A 42 4.28 11.01 -2.54
CA TYR A 42 3.97 12.43 -2.35
C TYR A 42 5.16 13.22 -1.79
N GLU A 43 5.80 12.72 -0.73
CA GLU A 43 6.98 13.35 -0.13
C GLU A 43 8.15 13.41 -1.13
N TYR A 44 8.38 12.34 -1.89
CA TYR A 44 9.38 12.32 -2.96
C TYR A 44 9.20 13.50 -3.94
N PHE A 45 7.98 13.75 -4.41
CA PHE A 45 7.70 14.85 -5.35
C PHE A 45 7.86 16.23 -4.73
N LYS A 46 7.61 16.38 -3.43
CA LYS A 46 7.82 17.65 -2.73
C LYS A 46 9.29 17.98 -2.54
N ASN A 47 10.19 16.99 -2.68
CA ASN A 47 11.56 17.09 -2.19
C ASN A 47 11.63 17.51 -0.71
N GLU A 48 10.55 17.21 0.01
CA GLU A 48 10.41 17.35 1.44
C GLU A 48 10.26 15.92 1.98
N GLY A 49 10.74 15.66 3.18
CA GLY A 49 10.65 14.32 3.79
C GLY A 49 12.01 13.67 4.02
N GLU A 50 11.98 12.35 4.16
CA GLU A 50 13.14 11.57 4.58
C GLU A 50 14.15 11.36 3.45
N SER A 51 15.34 10.85 3.80
CA SER A 51 16.32 10.47 2.78
C SER A 51 15.77 9.37 1.87
N LYS A 52 16.31 9.28 0.66
CA LYS A 52 15.93 8.23 -0.30
C LYS A 52 16.15 6.83 0.28
N GLU A 53 17.19 6.63 1.08
CA GLU A 53 17.47 5.37 1.78
C GLU A 53 16.37 5.02 2.80
N ALA A 54 15.89 6.01 3.55
CA ALA A 54 14.81 5.80 4.50
C ALA A 54 13.49 5.49 3.78
N GLN A 55 13.21 6.17 2.67
CA GLN A 55 12.07 5.87 1.83
C GLN A 55 12.13 4.45 1.23
N VAL A 56 13.31 4.02 0.75
CA VAL A 56 13.54 2.64 0.31
C VAL A 56 13.25 1.66 1.44
N ALA A 57 13.77 1.91 2.65
CA ALA A 57 13.57 1.02 3.79
C ALA A 57 12.08 0.84 4.14
N LYS A 58 11.30 1.91 4.14
CA LYS A 58 9.85 1.85 4.40
C LYS A 58 9.10 1.07 3.32
N LEU A 59 9.40 1.34 2.04
CA LEU A 59 8.77 0.64 0.93
C LEU A 59 9.18 -0.86 0.91
N GLU A 60 10.43 -1.18 1.23
CA GLU A 60 10.83 -2.58 1.38
C GLU A 60 10.09 -3.27 2.53
N GLU A 61 9.95 -2.60 3.68
CA GLU A 61 9.23 -3.13 4.84
C GLU A 61 7.76 -3.43 4.50
N ASP A 62 7.08 -2.48 3.86
CA ASP A 62 5.70 -2.67 3.44
C ASP A 62 5.56 -3.76 2.38
N LEU A 63 6.50 -3.85 1.44
CA LEU A 63 6.54 -4.94 0.47
C LEU A 63 6.68 -6.31 1.15
N GLN A 64 7.45 -6.42 2.25
CA GLN A 64 7.49 -7.66 3.04
C GLN A 64 6.14 -7.98 3.68
N LYS A 65 5.46 -6.98 4.26
CA LYS A 65 4.11 -7.17 4.84
C LYS A 65 3.10 -7.61 3.79
N ILE A 66 3.13 -6.98 2.61
CA ILE A 66 2.25 -7.29 1.48
C ILE A 66 2.46 -8.74 1.02
N ARG A 67 3.73 -9.17 0.87
CA ARG A 67 4.08 -10.54 0.52
C ARG A 67 3.63 -11.55 1.58
N ALA A 68 3.86 -11.24 2.86
CA ALA A 68 3.43 -12.09 3.97
C ALA A 68 1.90 -12.27 4.02
N ALA A 69 1.14 -11.27 3.59
CA ALA A 69 -0.31 -11.31 3.48
C ALA A 69 -0.82 -11.99 2.19
N ASN A 70 0.07 -12.52 1.32
CA ASN A 70 -0.27 -12.99 -0.04
C ASN A 70 -1.08 -11.96 -0.84
N ALA A 71 -0.72 -10.68 -0.70
CA ALA A 71 -1.34 -9.58 -1.42
C ALA A 71 -0.40 -9.01 -2.49
N THR A 72 -0.94 -8.15 -3.35
CA THR A 72 -0.19 -7.53 -4.44
C THR A 72 0.03 -6.04 -4.13
N PRO A 73 1.25 -5.51 -4.30
CA PRO A 73 1.48 -4.07 -4.22
C PRO A 73 0.77 -3.36 -5.39
N PRO A 74 0.49 -2.05 -5.29
CA PRO A 74 -0.17 -1.31 -6.35
C PRO A 74 0.72 -1.15 -7.60
N PRO A 75 0.13 -0.86 -8.78
CA PRO A 75 0.88 -0.44 -9.95
C PRO A 75 1.80 0.75 -9.64
N GLY A 76 3.03 0.70 -10.15
CA GLY A 76 4.07 1.70 -9.95
C GLY A 76 4.91 1.50 -8.68
N TYR A 77 4.55 0.59 -7.78
CA TYR A 77 5.30 0.38 -6.54
C TYR A 77 6.75 -0.07 -6.81
N HIS A 78 6.91 -1.07 -7.68
CA HIS A 78 8.23 -1.54 -8.07
C HIS A 78 8.93 -0.52 -8.97
N ALA A 79 8.20 0.21 -9.82
CA ALA A 79 8.79 1.33 -10.56
C ALA A 79 9.40 2.41 -9.64
N GLN A 80 8.70 2.81 -8.57
CA GLN A 80 9.18 3.79 -7.59
C GLN A 80 10.42 3.29 -6.85
N LEU A 81 10.41 2.05 -6.35
CA LEU A 81 11.59 1.43 -5.75
C LEU A 81 12.77 1.41 -6.73
N GLY A 82 12.51 1.06 -8.00
CA GLY A 82 13.52 1.08 -9.05
C GLY A 82 14.13 2.48 -9.24
N MET A 83 13.30 3.52 -9.33
CA MET A 83 13.78 4.90 -9.43
C MET A 83 14.63 5.31 -8.23
N LEU A 84 14.21 4.95 -7.02
CA LEU A 84 14.96 5.27 -5.80
C LEU A 84 16.32 4.59 -5.80
N TYR A 85 16.39 3.30 -6.12
CA TYR A 85 17.66 2.58 -6.25
C TYR A 85 18.58 3.17 -7.30
N GLY A 86 18.06 3.50 -8.50
CA GLY A 86 18.86 4.14 -9.54
C GLY A 86 19.43 5.49 -9.07
N SER A 87 18.63 6.25 -8.32
CA SER A 87 19.08 7.54 -7.75
C SER A 87 20.12 7.40 -6.63
N LEU A 88 20.29 6.18 -6.10
CA LEU A 88 21.29 5.80 -5.10
C LEU A 88 22.49 5.05 -5.73
N GLY A 89 22.55 4.93 -7.06
CA GLY A 89 23.60 4.18 -7.77
C GLY A 89 23.51 2.66 -7.62
N LYS A 90 22.35 2.13 -7.23
CA LYS A 90 22.10 0.70 -7.02
C LYS A 90 21.44 0.08 -8.27
N ASP A 91 22.17 0.10 -9.38
CA ASP A 91 21.60 -0.20 -10.71
C ASP A 91 21.05 -1.62 -10.86
N ASP A 92 21.71 -2.61 -10.26
CA ASP A 92 21.23 -4.00 -10.28
C ASP A 92 19.86 -4.13 -9.59
N GLN A 93 19.69 -3.43 -8.46
CA GLN A 93 18.42 -3.39 -7.74
C GLN A 93 17.37 -2.62 -8.54
N MET A 94 17.72 -1.48 -9.14
CA MET A 94 16.83 -0.74 -10.04
C MET A 94 16.30 -1.66 -11.16
N VAL A 95 17.20 -2.34 -11.88
CA VAL A 95 16.84 -3.21 -13.00
C VAL A 95 15.93 -4.36 -12.54
N GLN A 96 16.20 -4.93 -11.37
CA GLN A 96 15.37 -5.99 -10.79
C GLN A 96 13.95 -5.50 -10.50
N GLU A 97 13.80 -4.32 -9.90
CA GLU A 97 12.50 -3.73 -9.59
C GLU A 97 11.71 -3.38 -10.87
N LEU A 98 12.35 -2.77 -11.88
CA LEU A 98 11.70 -2.45 -13.15
C LEU A 98 11.22 -3.70 -13.91
N ARG A 99 11.98 -4.81 -13.85
CA ARG A 99 11.55 -6.09 -14.42
C ARG A 99 10.36 -6.69 -13.66
N THR A 100 10.35 -6.51 -12.34
CA THR A 100 9.25 -6.97 -11.48
C THR A 100 7.98 -6.20 -11.79
N GLU A 101 8.05 -4.87 -11.91
CA GLU A 101 6.93 -4.03 -12.34
C GLU A 101 6.37 -4.48 -13.69
N LYS A 102 7.22 -4.65 -14.69
CA LYS A 102 6.82 -5.14 -16.03
C LYS A 102 6.09 -6.49 -15.97
N THR A 103 6.50 -7.37 -15.06
CA THR A 103 5.92 -8.70 -14.90
C THR A 103 4.55 -8.64 -14.23
N LEU A 104 4.40 -7.80 -13.21
CA LEU A 104 3.14 -7.64 -12.47
C LEU A 104 2.10 -6.82 -13.26
N PHE A 105 2.56 -5.87 -14.06
CA PHE A 105 1.72 -4.90 -14.78
C PHE A 105 2.14 -4.81 -16.25
N PRO A 106 1.73 -5.76 -17.10
CA PRO A 106 2.10 -5.79 -18.52
C PRO A 106 1.64 -4.54 -19.29
N GLU A 107 0.65 -3.80 -18.79
CA GLU A 107 0.22 -2.52 -19.32
C GLU A 107 1.33 -1.46 -19.27
N SER A 108 2.28 -1.59 -18.34
CA SER A 108 3.44 -0.71 -18.20
C SER A 108 4.64 -1.15 -19.06
N ALA A 109 4.57 -2.31 -19.73
CA ALA A 109 5.73 -2.97 -20.34
C ALA A 109 6.51 -2.07 -21.31
N THR A 110 5.81 -1.32 -22.17
CA THR A 110 6.45 -0.38 -23.12
C THR A 110 7.32 0.65 -22.40
N TYR A 111 6.84 1.19 -21.27
CA TYR A 111 7.59 2.17 -20.49
C TYR A 111 8.74 1.51 -19.73
N MET A 112 8.51 0.34 -19.12
CA MET A 112 9.58 -0.41 -18.44
C MET A 112 10.70 -0.81 -19.40
N ASP A 113 10.38 -1.22 -20.63
CA ASP A 113 11.37 -1.54 -21.66
C ASP A 113 12.19 -0.32 -22.08
N PHE A 114 11.55 0.84 -22.17
CA PHE A 114 12.26 2.10 -22.39
C PHE A 114 13.23 2.39 -21.25
N LEU A 115 12.81 2.30 -19.99
CA LEU A 115 13.69 2.55 -18.84
C LEU A 115 14.85 1.55 -18.78
N LEU A 116 14.57 0.25 -18.93
CA LEU A 116 15.57 -0.81 -18.91
C LEU A 116 16.61 -0.66 -20.02
N LYS A 117 16.20 -0.22 -21.22
CA LYS A 117 17.13 0.06 -22.33
C LYS A 117 18.10 1.20 -22.00
N ASN A 118 17.65 2.18 -21.22
CA ASN A 118 18.43 3.38 -20.87
C ASN A 118 19.15 3.28 -19.52
N ALA A 119 18.88 2.24 -18.72
CA ALA A 119 19.51 2.02 -17.41
C ALA A 119 21.05 2.07 -17.47
N HIS A 120 21.65 1.57 -18.55
CA HIS A 120 23.11 1.59 -18.74
C HIS A 120 23.67 2.95 -19.21
N ALA A 121 22.84 3.83 -19.76
CA ALA A 121 23.27 5.15 -20.23
C ALA A 121 23.45 6.17 -19.08
N GLY A 122 22.79 5.94 -17.94
CA GLY A 122 22.95 6.75 -16.73
C GLY A 122 24.27 6.50 -15.97
N VAL A 123 24.96 5.39 -16.26
CA VAL A 123 26.24 4.99 -15.64
C VAL A 123 27.43 5.78 -16.19
N ALA A 124 27.28 6.40 -17.36
CA ALA A 124 28.36 7.05 -18.10
C ALA A 124 28.49 8.56 -17.84
N LYS A 125 27.92 9.10 -16.75
CA LYS A 125 27.97 10.55 -16.50
C LYS A 125 28.42 10.90 -15.08
#